data_AF-A0A354YZ05-F1
#
_entry.id   AF-A0A354YZ05-F1
#
_cell.length_a   1.000
_cell.length_b   1.000
_cell.length_c   1.000
_cell.angle_alpha   90.00
_cell.angle_beta   90.00
_cell.angle_gamma   90.00
#
_symmetry.space_group_name_H-M   'P 1'
#
loop_
_entity.id
_entity.type
_entity.pdbx_description
1 polymer ?
#
loop_
_entity_poly.entity_id
_entity_poly.type
_entity_poly.pdbx_seq_one_letter_code
_entity_poly.pdbx_strand_id
1 'polypeptide(L)'
;MDGAINKALEASALVVEGAAKSLTPVDTGNLRNSITHEVEKKEARVGTNVEYGPFVELGTVKMAAQPYLNPALEQNKNNIRKIFADAIHKGVSD
;
A
#
# COMPACT_ATOMS: atom_id res chain seq x y z
N MET A 1 22.82 -6.58 -0.27
CA MET A 1 21.51 -7.23 -0.51
C MET A 1 20.37 -6.63 0.32
N ASP A 2 20.46 -6.56 1.66
CA ASP A 2 19.37 -6.05 2.50
C ASP A 2 18.94 -4.60 2.18
N GLY A 3 19.89 -3.72 1.84
CA GLY A 3 19.56 -2.35 1.43
C GLY A 3 18.77 -2.27 0.12
N ALA A 4 18.98 -3.20 -0.81
CA ALA A 4 18.20 -3.27 -2.06
C ALA A 4 16.77 -3.75 -1.80
N ILE A 5 16.62 -4.72 -0.87
CA ILE A 5 15.30 -5.23 -0.45
C ILE A 5 14.49 -4.13 0.24
N ASN A 6 15.11 -3.36 1.16
CA ASN A 6 14.42 -2.26 1.83
C ASN A 6 13.97 -1.17 0.85
N LYS A 7 14.81 -0.82 -0.12
CA LYS A 7 14.43 0.13 -1.20
C LYS A 7 13.27 -0.40 -2.05
N ALA A 8 13.26 -1.70 -2.34
CA ALA A 8 12.17 -2.34 -3.09
C ALA A 8 10.86 -2.35 -2.29
N LEU A 9 10.92 -2.63 -0.98
CA LEU A 9 9.78 -2.57 -0.07
C LEU A 9 9.21 -1.15 0.00
N GLU A 10 10.06 -0.14 0.19
CA GLU A 10 9.66 1.27 0.23
C GLU A 10 8.97 1.69 -1.08
N ALA A 11 9.60 1.41 -2.22
CA ALA A 11 9.03 1.74 -3.52
C ALA A 11 7.69 1.02 -3.78
N SER A 12 7.57 -0.23 -3.37
CA SER A 12 6.34 -1.01 -3.48
C SER A 12 5.23 -0.43 -2.59
N ALA A 13 5.58 -0.05 -1.36
CA ALA A 13 4.65 0.53 -0.41
C ALA A 13 4.13 1.88 -0.88
N LEU A 14 5.00 2.75 -1.42
CA LEU A 14 4.63 4.03 -2.01
C LEU A 14 3.64 3.89 -3.16
N VAL A 15 3.85 2.91 -4.04
CA VAL A 15 2.94 2.62 -5.16
C VAL A 15 1.56 2.19 -4.64
N VAL A 16 1.52 1.31 -3.65
CA VAL A 16 0.26 0.84 -3.05
C VAL A 16 -0.44 1.96 -2.28
N GLU A 17 0.30 2.77 -1.52
CA GLU A 17 -0.24 3.93 -0.81
C GLU A 17 -0.90 4.92 -1.77
N GLY A 18 -0.22 5.29 -2.86
CA GLY A 18 -0.76 6.21 -3.86
C GLY A 18 -2.04 5.68 -4.52
N ALA A 19 -2.07 4.37 -4.81
CA ALA A 19 -3.26 3.73 -5.36
C ALA A 19 -4.39 3.67 -4.34
N ALA A 20 -4.11 3.33 -3.08
CA ALA A 20 -5.09 3.31 -2.00
C ALA A 20 -5.70 4.69 -1.81
N LYS A 21 -4.88 5.75 -1.76
CA LYS A 21 -5.35 7.15 -1.69
C LYS A 21 -6.26 7.53 -2.85
N SER A 22 -5.96 7.04 -4.06
CA SER A 22 -6.77 7.34 -5.25
C SER A 22 -8.11 6.62 -5.26
N LEU A 23 -8.17 5.41 -4.71
CA LEU A 23 -9.37 4.58 -4.64
C LEU A 23 -10.26 4.88 -3.43
N THR A 24 -9.72 5.58 -2.43
CA THR A 24 -10.44 5.88 -1.19
C THR A 24 -11.63 6.79 -1.47
N PRO A 25 -12.84 6.44 -0.99
CA PRO A 25 -13.98 7.33 -1.08
C PRO A 25 -13.74 8.60 -0.26
N VAL A 26 -14.08 9.76 -0.84
CA VAL A 26 -13.80 11.06 -0.24
C VAL A 26 -15.10 11.71 0.19
N ASP A 27 -15.20 11.95 1.49
CA ASP A 27 -16.16 12.89 2.08
C ASP A 27 -15.42 14.19 2.46
N THR A 28 -14.74 14.20 3.61
CA THR A 28 -13.88 15.32 4.05
C THR A 28 -12.41 15.17 3.60
N GLY A 29 -12.02 13.98 3.13
CA GLY A 29 -10.64 13.64 2.76
C GLY A 29 -9.74 13.18 3.90
N ASN A 30 -10.23 13.16 5.15
CA ASN A 30 -9.44 12.70 6.31
C ASN A 30 -8.92 11.27 6.14
N LEU A 31 -9.79 10.33 5.77
CA LEU A 31 -9.41 8.93 5.55
C LEU A 31 -8.34 8.78 4.46
N ARG A 32 -8.49 9.50 3.34
CA ARG A 32 -7.50 9.48 2.26
C ARG A 32 -6.15 10.02 2.73
N ASN A 33 -6.16 11.12 3.49
CA ASN A 33 -4.94 11.77 3.93
C ASN A 33 -4.21 10.98 5.04
N SER A 34 -4.93 10.16 5.81
CA SER A 34 -4.37 9.34 6.89
C SER A 34 -3.78 8.01 6.41
N ILE A 35 -3.95 7.64 5.14
CA ILE A 35 -3.31 6.45 4.59
C ILE A 35 -1.81 6.70 4.49
N THR A 36 -1.04 5.80 5.09
CA THR A 36 0.42 5.83 5.13
C THR A 36 0.97 4.42 5.00
N HIS A 37 2.27 4.32 4.83
CA HIS A 37 2.99 3.06 4.91
C HIS A 37 4.09 3.08 5.97
N GLU A 38 4.47 1.89 6.42
CA GLU A 38 5.59 1.64 7.31
C GLU A 38 6.40 0.46 6.78
N VAL A 39 7.72 0.58 6.76
CA VAL A 39 8.63 -0.50 6.38
C VAL A 39 9.44 -0.91 7.59
N GLU A 40 9.27 -2.16 8.00
CA GLU A 40 10.01 -2.75 9.10
C GLU A 40 10.64 -4.08 8.70
N LYS A 41 11.96 -4.19 8.89
CA LYS A 41 12.77 -5.39 8.62
C LYS A 41 12.66 -5.87 7.17
N LYS A 42 11.65 -6.69 6.86
CA LYS A 42 11.38 -7.31 5.56
C LYS A 42 9.90 -7.27 5.19
N GLU A 43 9.13 -6.40 5.85
CA GLU A 43 7.71 -6.23 5.65
C GLU A 43 7.40 -4.76 5.40
N ALA A 44 6.46 -4.51 4.49
CA ALA A 44 5.87 -3.21 4.27
C ALA A 44 4.38 -3.30 4.59
N ARG A 45 3.89 -2.42 5.46
CA ARG A 45 2.48 -2.32 5.85
C ARG A 45 1.93 -1.03 5.28
N VAL A 46 0.76 -1.09 4.65
CA VAL A 46 0.03 0.09 4.16
C VAL A 46 -1.35 0.08 4.81
N GLY A 47 -1.75 1.20 5.38
CA GLY A 47 -3.00 1.28 6.12
C GLY A 47 -3.28 2.69 6.61
N THR A 48 -4.20 2.78 7.56
CA THR A 48 -4.66 4.03 8.16
C THR A 48 -4.76 3.87 9.66
N ASN A 49 -4.50 4.94 10.41
CA ASN A 49 -4.72 5.01 11.86
C ASN A 49 -6.13 5.50 12.23
N VAL A 50 -6.98 5.76 11.24
CA VAL A 50 -8.34 6.24 11.46
C VAL A 50 -9.26 5.07 11.82
N GLU A 51 -9.91 5.19 12.97
CA GLU A 51 -10.74 4.12 13.58
C GLU A 51 -11.84 3.60 12.65
N TYR A 52 -12.47 4.48 11.86
CA TYR A 52 -13.54 4.06 10.94
C TYR A 52 -13.05 3.51 9.60
N GLY A 53 -11.74 3.55 9.32
CA GLY A 53 -11.15 3.08 8.07
C GLY A 53 -11.49 1.62 7.71
N PRO A 54 -11.43 0.66 8.66
CA PRO A 54 -11.85 -0.71 8.43
C PRO A 54 -13.33 -0.87 8.09
N PHE A 55 -14.20 -0.03 8.65
CA PHE A 55 -15.64 -0.07 8.33
C PHE A 55 -15.91 0.36 6.89
N VAL A 56 -15.09 1.27 6.35
CA VAL A 56 -15.16 1.67 4.94
C VAL A 56 -14.62 0.56 4.03
N GLU A 57 -13.47 -0.04 4.38
CA GLU A 57 -12.84 -1.10 3.58
C GLU A 57 -13.72 -2.36 3.49
N LEU A 58 -14.26 -2.81 4.64
CA LEU A 58 -14.92 -4.11 4.78
C LEU A 58 -16.45 -4.02 4.79
N GLY A 59 -17.01 -2.81 4.95
CA GLY A 59 -18.43 -2.61 5.15
C GLY A 59 -18.91 -2.95 6.56
N THR A 60 -20.18 -2.70 6.80
CA THR A 60 -20.87 -3.01 8.07
C THR A 60 -22.29 -3.51 7.78
N VAL A 61 -23.03 -3.91 8.82
CA VAL A 61 -24.45 -4.28 8.67
C VAL A 61 -25.34 -3.15 8.13
N LYS A 62 -24.88 -1.89 8.20
CA LYS A 62 -25.63 -0.71 7.75
C LYS A 62 -25.08 -0.07 6.47
N MET A 63 -23.93 -0.53 5.94
CA MET A 63 -23.23 0.10 4.83
C MET A 63 -22.45 -0.94 4.01
N ALA A 64 -22.57 -0.90 2.69
CA ALA A 64 -21.77 -1.73 1.79
C ALA A 64 -20.28 -1.36 1.84
N ALA A 65 -19.41 -2.35 1.62
CA ALA A 65 -17.97 -2.16 1.56
C ALA A 65 -17.55 -1.25 0.39
N GLN A 66 -16.60 -0.36 0.64
CA GLN A 66 -15.95 0.49 -0.35
C GLN A 66 -14.44 0.27 -0.26
N PRO A 67 -13.95 -0.88 -0.76
CA PRO A 67 -12.57 -1.28 -0.57
C PRO A 67 -11.61 -0.39 -1.36
N TYR A 68 -10.53 0.04 -0.70
CA TYR A 68 -9.48 0.90 -1.23
C TYR A 68 -8.08 0.33 -0.99
N LEU A 69 -7.87 -0.46 0.07
CA LEU A 69 -6.57 -1.10 0.35
C LEU A 69 -6.35 -2.37 -0.48
N ASN A 70 -7.29 -3.31 -0.42
CA ASN A 70 -7.13 -4.57 -1.14
C ASN A 70 -7.05 -4.35 -2.66
N PRO A 71 -7.92 -3.53 -3.29
CA PRO A 71 -7.82 -3.29 -4.73
C PRO A 71 -6.52 -2.56 -5.12
N ALA A 72 -6.00 -1.66 -4.26
CA ALA A 72 -4.73 -1.01 -4.48
C ALA A 72 -3.56 -2.00 -4.54
N LEU A 73 -3.56 -3.00 -3.66
CA LEU A 73 -2.56 -4.06 -3.69
C LEU A 73 -2.70 -4.91 -4.95
N GLU A 74 -3.92 -5.38 -5.25
CA GLU A 74 -4.21 -6.24 -6.40
C GLU A 74 -3.79 -5.59 -7.73
N GLN A 75 -4.17 -4.33 -7.95
CA GLN A 75 -3.84 -3.60 -9.18
C GLN A 75 -2.33 -3.42 -9.36
N ASN A 76 -1.56 -3.34 -8.27
CA ASN A 76 -0.13 -3.08 -8.30
C ASN A 76 0.74 -4.33 -8.18
N LYS A 77 0.18 -5.54 -8.04
CA LYS A 77 0.94 -6.80 -7.92
C LYS A 77 2.04 -6.96 -8.96
N ASN A 78 1.72 -6.69 -10.23
CA ASN A 78 2.68 -6.82 -11.32
C ASN A 78 3.79 -5.74 -11.24
N ASN A 79 3.46 -4.54 -10.78
CA ASN A 79 4.42 -3.46 -10.61
C ASN A 79 5.38 -3.77 -9.46
N ILE A 80 4.85 -4.26 -8.32
CA ILE A 80 5.64 -4.73 -7.17
C ILE A 80 6.64 -5.80 -7.60
N ARG A 81 6.19 -6.81 -8.36
CA ARG A 81 7.08 -7.86 -8.89
C ARG A 81 8.24 -7.29 -9.72
N LYS A 82 7.97 -6.30 -10.57
CA LYS A 82 9.00 -5.63 -11.37
C LYS A 82 9.98 -4.85 -10.49
N ILE A 83 9.49 -4.09 -9.52
CA ILE A 83 10.32 -3.33 -8.55
C ILE A 83 11.30 -4.27 -7.83
N PHE A 84 10.82 -5.42 -7.35
CA PHE A 84 11.67 -6.41 -6.70
C PHE A 84 12.68 -7.04 -7.65
N ALA A 85 12.27 -7.40 -8.88
CA ALA A 85 13.18 -7.95 -9.89
C ALA A 85 14.32 -6.96 -10.22
N ASP A 86 13.98 -5.69 -10.42
CA ASP A 86 14.94 -4.62 -10.73
C ASP A 86 15.90 -4.38 -9.55
N ALA A 87 15.38 -4.39 -8.33
CA ALA A 87 16.19 -4.20 -7.13
C ALA A 87 17.17 -5.35 -6.90
N ILE A 88 16.75 -6.60 -7.13
CA ILE A 88 17.62 -7.78 -7.06
C ILE A 88 18.69 -7.71 -8.15
N HIS A 89 18.32 -7.38 -9.39
CA HIS A 89 19.27 -7.29 -10.50
C HIS A 89 20.36 -6.24 -10.24
N LYS A 90 19.97 -5.06 -9.75
CA LYS A 90 20.92 -4.00 -9.36
C LYS A 90 21.82 -4.45 -8.21
N GLY A 91 21.25 -5.06 -7.17
CA GLY A 91 22.01 -5.52 -6.01
C GLY A 91 22.91 -6.75 -6.25
N VAL A 92 22.83 -7.39 -7.43
CA VAL A 92 23.74 -8.46 -7.89
C VAL A 92 24.86 -7.89 -8.77
N SER A 93 24.66 -6.72 -9.37
CA SER A 93 25.65 -6.06 -10.23
C SER A 93 26.63 -5.16 -9.45
N ASP A 94 26.30 -4.82 -8.20
CA ASP A 94 27.18 -4.18 -7.20
C ASP A 94 27.98 -5.22 -6.40
#